data_AF-A0A821TSR2-F1
#
_entry.id   AF-A0A821TSR2-F1
#
_cell.length_a   1.000
_cell.length_b   1.000
_cell.length_c   1.000
_cell.angle_alpha   90.00
_cell.angle_beta   90.00
_cell.angle_gamma   90.00
#
_symmetry.space_group_name_H-M   'P 1'
#
loop_
_entity.id
_entity.type
_entity.pdbx_description
1 polymer ?
#
loop_
_entity_poly.entity_id
_entity_poly.type
_entity_poly.pdbx_seq_one_letter_code
_entity_poly.pdbx_strand_id
1 'polypeptide(L)' 'MAHSKDDAVIYDYIVIGGGTSGAVAARRLAERSATFSVCLLEAGP' A
#
# COMPACT_ATOMS: atom_id res chain seq x y z
N MET A 1 10.09 -20.03 -9.02
CA MET A 1 8.63 -20.25 -8.95
C MET A 1 7.99 -19.12 -9.73
N ALA A 2 7.30 -19.41 -10.83
CA ALA A 2 6.69 -18.38 -11.66
C ALA A 2 5.31 -18.04 -11.10
N HIS A 3 5.11 -16.83 -10.58
CA HIS A 3 3.76 -16.34 -10.29
C HIS A 3 3.00 -16.20 -11.61
N SER A 4 1.86 -16.88 -11.74
CA SER A 4 0.95 -16.62 -12.85
C SER A 4 0.39 -15.21 -12.68
N LYS A 5 0.07 -14.57 -13.80
CA LYS A 5 -0.38 -13.16 -13.84
C LYS A 5 -1.68 -12.91 -13.07
N ASP A 6 -2.39 -13.99 -12.73
CA ASP A 6 -3.66 -14.00 -12.02
C ASP A 6 -3.50 -13.97 -10.48
N ASP A 7 -2.27 -14.11 -9.98
CA ASP A 7 -1.93 -14.10 -8.55
C ASP A 7 -1.51 -12.69 -8.05
N ALA A 8 -1.66 -11.68 -8.91
CA ALA A 8 -1.30 -10.32 -8.57
C ALA A 8 -2.30 -9.70 -7.59
N VAL A 9 -1.82 -9.32 -6.42
CA VAL A 9 -2.61 -8.53 -5.46
C VAL A 9 -2.77 -7.11 -6.00
N ILE A 10 -4.02 -6.66 -6.15
CA ILE A 10 -4.36 -5.30 -6.59
C ILE A 10 -4.65 -4.45 -5.35
N TYR A 11 -4.08 -3.25 -5.32
CA TYR A 11 -4.36 -2.23 -4.31
C TYR A 11 -4.93 -0.98 -4.99
N ASP A 12 -5.83 -0.28 -4.30
CA ASP A 12 -6.35 1.01 -4.76
C ASP A 12 -5.28 2.10 -4.71
N TYR A 13 -4.39 2.01 -3.71
CA TYR A 13 -3.29 2.95 -3.50
C TYR A 13 -2.00 2.24 -3.14
N ILE A 14 -0.88 2.72 -3.69
CA ILE A 14 0.47 2.32 -3.30
C ILE A 14 1.22 3.57 -2.86
N VAL A 15 1.71 3.56 -1.62
CA VAL A 15 2.55 4.62 -1.03
C VAL A 15 3.98 4.10 -0.94
N ILE A 16 4.92 4.80 -1.60
CA ILE A 16 6.34 4.45 -1.60
C ILE A 16 7.08 5.32 -0.58
N GLY A 17 7.72 4.68 0.39
CA GLY A 17 8.40 5.30 1.53
C GLY A 17 7.50 5.36 2.77
N GLY A 18 7.91 4.71 3.85
CA GLY A 18 7.28 4.66 5.17
C GLY A 18 7.79 5.69 6.17
N GLY A 19 8.51 6.71 5.71
CA GLY A 19 8.90 7.85 6.54
C GLY A 19 7.69 8.67 7.05
N THR A 20 7.96 9.78 7.73
CA THR A 20 6.94 10.58 8.43
C THR A 20 5.73 10.95 7.55
N SER A 21 5.97 11.41 6.32
CA SER A 21 4.90 11.78 5.39
C SER A 21 4.16 10.58 4.83
N GLY A 22 4.89 9.51 4.47
CA GLY A 22 4.31 8.32 3.85
C GLY A 22 3.40 7.54 4.79
N ALA A 23 3.82 7.36 6.05
CA ALA A 23 2.99 6.72 7.07
C ALA A 23 1.69 7.50 7.33
N VAL A 24 1.77 8.83 7.40
CA VAL A 24 0.58 9.68 7.57
C VAL A 24 -0.32 9.63 6.34
N ALA A 25 0.23 9.71 5.14
CA ALA A 25 -0.54 9.63 3.90
C ALA A 25 -1.28 8.30 3.77
N ALA A 26 -0.59 7.17 3.99
CA ALA A 26 -1.20 5.84 3.94
C ALA A 26 -2.33 5.69 4.96
N ARG A 27 -2.12 6.16 6.20
CA ARG A 27 -3.14 6.16 7.26
C ARG A 27 -4.38 6.98 6.86
N ARG A 28 -4.19 8.19 6.33
CA ARG A 28 -5.29 9.07 5.92
C ARG A 28 -6.07 8.51 4.73
N LEU A 29 -5.41 7.85 3.79
CA LEU A 29 -6.07 7.15 2.70
C LEU A 29 -6.92 5.99 3.22
N ALA A 30 -6.39 5.18 4.15
CA ALA A 30 -7.13 4.07 4.75
C ALA A 30 -8.35 4.54 5.59
N GLU A 31 -8.27 5.71 6.21
CA GLU A 31 -9.40 6.30 6.96
C GLU A 31 -10.53 6.82 6.05
N ARG A 32 -10.24 7.11 4.77
CA ARG A 32 -11.20 7.72 3.85
C ARG A 32 -12.32 6.76 3.43
N SER A 33 -12.05 5.46 3.35
CA SER A 33 -13.04 4.43 3.09
C SER A 33 -12.59 3.09 3.66
N ALA A 34 -13.50 2.37 4.32
CA ALA A 34 -13.25 1.01 4.79
C ALA A 34 -12.99 0.01 3.65
N THR A 35 -13.33 0.37 2.41
CA THR A 35 -13.09 -0.47 1.24
C THR A 35 -11.74 -0.22 0.56
N PHE A 36 -11.03 0.84 0.93
CA PHE A 36 -9.75 1.16 0.30
C PHE A 36 -8.65 0.21 0.78
N SER A 37 -8.00 -0.42 -0.18
CA SER A 37 -6.80 -1.22 0.00
C SER A 37 -5.56 -0.34 -0.26
N VAL A 38 -4.71 -0.19 0.76
CA VAL A 38 -3.51 0.67 0.71
C VAL A 38 -2.28 -0.16 1.00
N CYS A 39 -1.36 -0.22 0.04
CA CYS A 39 -0.04 -0.83 0.21
C CYS A 39 0.98 0.26 0.53
N LEU A 40 1.72 0.11 1.63
CA LEU A 40 2.86 0.96 1.96
C LEU A 40 4.14 0.14 1.80
N LEU A 41 5.04 0.60 0.93
CA LEU A 41 6.32 -0.05 0.66
C LEU A 41 7.44 0.81 1.23
N GLU A 42 8.19 0.28 2.18
CA GLU A 42 9.35 0.92 2.79
C GLU A 42 10.59 0.05 2.59
N ALA A 43 11.75 0.67 2.44
CA ALA A 43 13.01 -0.04 2.25
C ALA A 43 13.56 -0.60 3.57
N GLY A 44 13.29 0.08 4.69
CA GLY A 44 13.69 -0.33 6.03
C GLY A 44 12.95 -1.57 6.58
N PRO A 45 13.46 -2.15 7.69
CA PRO A 45 12.78 -3.20 8.44
C PRO A 45 11.44 -2.76 9.05
#